data_AF-A0A3R9MNA4-F1
#
_entry.id   AF-A0A3R9MNA4-F1
#
_cell.length_a   1.000
_cell.length_b   1.000
_cell.length_c   1.000
_cell.angle_alpha   90.00
_cell.angle_beta   90.00
_cell.angle_gamma   90.00
#
_symmetry.space_group_name_H-M   'P 1'
#
loop_
_entity.id
_entity.type
_entity.pdbx_description
1 polymer ?
#
loop_
_entity_poly.entity_id
_entity_poly.type
_entity_poly.pdbx_seq_one_letter_code
_entity_poly.pdbx_strand_id
1 'polypeptide(L)'
;MRDLLSKKSHRQLELLFEHKRWFHRSELAELLNCTERAVKDDLSHVRSSFPDLIFHSSTNGIRIINTDDSDIEMVYHHFFKHSTHFSILEFIFFNEGCQAESICKEFYISSSSLYRIISQINKVIKKQFQFEISLTPVQIIGNERDIRYFFAQYFSEKYYFLEWPFENFSSEPLS
;
A
#
# COMPACT_ATOMS: atom_id res chain seq x y z
N MET A 1 -5.16 -7.35 -0.64
CA MET A 1 -4.36 -6.30 0.04
C MET A 1 -4.62 -4.87 -0.47
N ARG A 2 -4.81 -4.63 -1.78
CA ARG A 2 -5.03 -3.28 -2.36
C ARG A 2 -6.14 -2.44 -1.70
N ASP A 3 -7.15 -3.07 -1.11
CA ASP A 3 -8.25 -2.40 -0.38
C ASP A 3 -7.79 -1.64 0.88
N LEU A 4 -6.59 -1.93 1.41
CA LEU A 4 -6.01 -1.21 2.55
C LEU A 4 -5.36 0.11 2.13
N LEU A 5 -5.13 0.31 0.83
CA LEU A 5 -4.65 1.59 0.32
C LEU A 5 -5.72 2.67 0.47
N SER A 6 -5.29 3.92 0.65
CA SER A 6 -6.20 5.06 0.58
C SER A 6 -6.96 5.06 -0.75
N LYS A 7 -8.18 5.61 -0.81
CA LYS A 7 -8.94 5.73 -2.07
C LYS A 7 -8.13 6.40 -3.18
N LYS A 8 -7.27 7.36 -2.83
CA LYS A 8 -6.36 8.05 -3.75
C LYS A 8 -5.27 7.10 -4.25
N SER A 9 -4.52 6.47 -3.35
CA SER A 9 -3.46 5.51 -3.68
C SER A 9 -3.98 4.33 -4.49
N HIS A 10 -5.16 3.80 -4.15
CA HIS A 10 -5.80 2.75 -4.93
C HIS A 10 -6.10 3.20 -6.35
N ARG A 11 -6.68 4.39 -6.54
CA ARG A 11 -6.96 4.93 -7.88
C ARG A 11 -5.69 5.20 -8.69
N GLN A 12 -4.64 5.67 -8.04
CA GLN A 12 -3.33 5.88 -8.68
C GLN A 12 -2.68 4.56 -9.09
N LEU A 13 -2.82 3.53 -8.26
CA LEU A 13 -2.39 2.17 -8.59
C LEU A 13 -3.13 1.68 -9.82
N GLU A 14 -4.46 1.74 -9.87
CA GLU A 14 -5.23 1.26 -11.03
C GLU A 14 -4.91 2.03 -12.33
N LEU A 15 -4.66 3.34 -12.24
CA LEU A 15 -4.17 4.14 -13.38
C LEU A 15 -2.84 3.59 -13.94
N LEU A 16 -2.02 2.98 -13.08
CA LEU A 16 -0.73 2.40 -13.44
C LEU A 16 -0.81 0.96 -14.00
N PHE A 17 -1.99 0.35 -14.17
CA PHE A 17 -2.13 -0.99 -14.76
C PHE A 17 -2.76 -1.01 -16.17
N GLU A 18 -3.41 0.08 -16.58
CA GLU A 18 -4.15 0.19 -17.84
C GLU A 18 -3.26 0.49 -19.06
N HIS A 19 -2.11 -0.17 -19.24
CA HIS A 19 -1.11 0.30 -20.20
C HIS A 19 -0.89 -0.61 -21.39
N LYS A 20 -1.58 -0.32 -22.50
CA LYS A 20 -1.03 -0.43 -23.87
C LYS A 20 -1.68 0.54 -24.88
N ARG A 21 -2.82 1.16 -24.56
CA ARG A 21 -3.54 2.09 -25.46
C ARG A 21 -3.47 3.54 -24.98
N TRP A 22 -3.87 4.45 -25.85
CA TRP A 22 -4.07 5.85 -25.48
C TRP A 22 -5.40 6.00 -24.73
N PHE A 23 -5.41 6.87 -23.71
CA PHE A 23 -6.61 7.19 -22.95
C PHE A 23 -6.85 8.69 -22.87
N HIS A 24 -8.09 9.11 -23.11
CA HIS A 24 -8.50 10.47 -22.78
C HIS A 24 -8.75 10.61 -21.28
N ARG A 25 -8.67 11.85 -20.75
CA ARG A 25 -8.93 12.09 -19.33
C ARG A 25 -10.37 11.78 -18.92
N SER A 26 -11.32 12.09 -19.79
CA SER A 26 -12.74 11.75 -19.63
C SER A 26 -12.93 10.24 -19.47
N GLU A 27 -12.27 9.47 -20.34
CA GLU A 27 -12.31 8.01 -20.28
C GLU A 27 -11.68 7.45 -19.00
N LEU A 28 -10.52 7.94 -18.58
CA LEU A 28 -9.91 7.56 -17.30
C LEU A 28 -10.81 7.92 -16.12
N ALA A 29 -11.50 9.06 -16.19
CA ALA A 29 -12.42 9.49 -15.14
C ALA A 29 -13.62 8.54 -15.01
N GLU A 30 -14.19 8.11 -16.14
CA GLU A 30 -15.28 7.13 -16.19
C GLU A 30 -14.82 5.75 -15.68
N LEU A 31 -13.71 5.22 -16.20
CA LEU A 31 -13.17 3.91 -15.82
C LEU A 31 -12.84 3.83 -14.32
N LEU A 32 -12.24 4.89 -13.78
CA LEU A 32 -11.85 4.97 -12.37
C LEU A 32 -12.96 5.51 -11.46
N ASN A 33 -14.16 5.75 -12.00
CA ASN A 33 -15.31 6.33 -11.32
C ASN A 33 -14.94 7.56 -10.46
N CYS A 34 -14.30 8.54 -11.10
CA CYS A 34 -13.82 9.75 -10.46
C CYS A 34 -14.00 10.98 -11.37
N THR A 35 -13.52 12.15 -10.94
CA THR A 35 -13.60 13.36 -11.77
C THR A 35 -12.34 13.52 -12.62
N GLU A 36 -12.43 14.19 -13.77
CA GLU A 36 -11.26 14.53 -14.59
C GLU A 36 -10.21 15.36 -13.81
N ARG A 37 -10.66 16.15 -12.82
CA ARG A 37 -9.77 16.86 -11.91
C ARG A 37 -8.95 15.89 -11.06
N ALA A 38 -9.60 14.86 -10.50
CA ALA A 38 -8.90 13.83 -9.74
C ALA A 38 -7.88 13.08 -10.61
N VAL A 39 -8.24 12.73 -11.85
CA VAL A 39 -7.32 12.13 -12.82
C VAL A 39 -6.12 13.03 -13.08
N LYS A 40 -6.32 14.34 -13.28
CA LYS A 40 -5.24 15.29 -13.49
C LYS A 40 -4.29 15.36 -12.28
N ASP A 41 -4.85 15.46 -11.09
CA ASP A 41 -4.08 15.54 -9.84
C ASP A 41 -3.29 14.24 -9.60
N ASP A 42 -3.91 13.09 -9.88
CA ASP A 42 -3.28 11.78 -9.76
C ASP A 42 -2.18 11.57 -10.80
N LEU A 43 -2.38 11.94 -12.07
CA LEU A 43 -1.32 11.90 -13.08
C LEU A 43 -0.13 12.78 -12.70
N SER A 44 -0.38 13.96 -12.13
CA SER A 44 0.69 14.82 -11.64
C SER A 44 1.48 14.16 -10.51
N HIS A 45 0.77 13.54 -9.56
CA HIS A 45 1.38 12.85 -8.43
C HIS A 45 2.15 11.60 -8.85
N VAL A 46 1.60 10.81 -9.78
CA VAL A 46 2.24 9.61 -10.32
C VAL A 46 3.52 10.00 -11.06
N ARG A 47 3.49 11.03 -11.91
CA ARG A 47 4.71 11.53 -12.60
C ARG A 47 5.82 11.95 -11.64
N SER A 48 5.47 12.58 -10.51
CA SER A 48 6.47 12.95 -9.51
C SER A 48 6.97 11.77 -8.69
N SER A 49 6.12 10.75 -8.47
CA SER A 49 6.44 9.57 -7.67
C SER A 49 7.28 8.54 -8.43
N PHE A 50 7.14 8.52 -9.76
CA PHE A 50 7.80 7.58 -10.65
C PHE A 50 8.46 8.35 -11.80
N PRO A 51 9.59 9.03 -11.56
CA PRO A 51 10.25 9.86 -12.57
C PRO A 51 10.74 9.05 -13.77
N ASP A 52 10.98 7.76 -13.60
CA ASP A 52 11.42 6.84 -14.65
C ASP A 52 10.27 6.46 -15.60
N LEU A 53 9.00 6.67 -15.22
CA LEU A 53 7.87 6.41 -16.11
C LEU A 53 7.70 7.55 -17.13
N ILE A 54 7.75 7.21 -18.41
CA ILE A 54 7.64 8.19 -19.50
C ILE A 54 6.19 8.30 -19.96
N PHE A 55 5.58 9.43 -19.63
CA PHE A 55 4.22 9.77 -20.04
C PHE A 55 4.22 10.59 -21.34
N HIS A 56 3.62 10.05 -22.40
CA HIS A 56 3.31 10.81 -23.61
C HIS A 56 1.92 11.44 -23.54
N SER A 57 1.78 12.61 -24.13
CA SER A 57 0.50 13.31 -24.27
C SER A 57 0.34 13.77 -25.72
N SER A 58 -0.81 13.48 -26.33
CA SER A 58 -1.14 13.83 -27.71
C SER A 58 -2.62 14.19 -27.85
N THR A 59 -3.06 14.47 -29.08
CA THR A 59 -4.48 14.60 -29.41
C THR A 59 -5.28 13.35 -29.08
N ASN A 60 -4.64 12.18 -29.05
CA ASN A 60 -5.27 10.89 -28.77
C ASN A 60 -5.35 10.59 -27.27
N GLY A 61 -4.85 11.50 -26.41
CA GLY A 61 -4.88 11.36 -24.96
C GLY A 61 -3.48 11.16 -24.35
N ILE A 62 -3.41 10.33 -23.31
CA ILE A 62 -2.22 10.09 -22.48
C ILE A 62 -1.89 8.60 -22.51
N ARG A 63 -0.60 8.25 -22.56
CA ARG A 63 -0.14 6.86 -22.39
C ARG A 63 1.23 6.80 -21.72
N ILE A 64 1.54 5.69 -21.06
CA ILE A 64 2.91 5.34 -20.61
C ILE A 64 3.58 4.51 -21.70
N ILE A 65 4.82 4.84 -22.07
CA ILE A 65 5.47 4.22 -23.24
C ILE A 65 6.56 3.20 -22.91
N ASN A 66 7.13 3.23 -21.71
CA ASN A 66 8.25 2.39 -21.31
C ASN A 66 7.83 1.30 -20.31
N THR A 67 6.59 0.81 -20.42
CA THR A 67 6.07 -0.22 -19.50
C THR A 67 6.73 -1.58 -19.65
N ASP A 68 7.36 -1.85 -20.80
CA ASP A 68 8.12 -3.09 -21.01
C ASP A 68 9.50 -3.05 -20.30
N ASP A 69 10.01 -1.85 -20.00
CA ASP A 69 11.27 -1.62 -19.26
C ASP A 69 11.04 -1.25 -17.79
N SER A 70 9.78 -0.96 -17.40
CA SER A 70 9.44 -0.48 -16.06
C SER A 70 8.89 -1.63 -15.22
N ASP A 71 9.51 -1.87 -14.07
CA ASP A 71 9.11 -2.96 -13.19
C ASP A 71 7.82 -2.60 -12.44
N ILE A 72 6.78 -3.40 -12.66
CA ILE A 72 5.49 -3.28 -11.96
C ILE A 72 5.65 -3.49 -10.45
N GLU A 73 6.68 -4.24 -10.06
CA GLU A 73 7.07 -4.45 -8.66
C GLU A 73 7.42 -3.11 -7.99
N MET A 74 8.13 -2.22 -8.67
CA MET A 74 8.47 -0.87 -8.18
C MET A 74 7.21 -0.07 -7.79
N VAL A 75 6.14 -0.21 -8.57
CA VAL A 75 4.87 0.48 -8.31
C VAL A 75 4.25 0.00 -7.01
N TYR A 76 4.18 -1.32 -6.79
CA TYR A 76 3.67 -1.87 -5.53
C TYR A 76 4.52 -1.45 -4.34
N HIS A 77 5.85 -1.58 -4.47
CA HIS A 77 6.80 -1.18 -3.43
C HIS A 77 6.57 0.27 -3.00
N HIS A 78 6.37 1.17 -3.96
CA HIS A 78 6.07 2.57 -3.67
C HIS A 78 4.78 2.71 -2.86
N PHE A 79 3.67 2.12 -3.30
CA PHE A 79 2.39 2.26 -2.59
C PHE A 79 2.38 1.59 -1.21
N PHE A 80 3.06 0.46 -1.04
CA PHE A 80 3.21 -0.17 0.28
C PHE A 80 4.07 0.67 1.21
N LYS A 81 5.25 1.14 0.76
CA LYS A 81 6.17 1.96 1.58
C LYS A 81 5.53 3.29 2.04
N HIS A 82 4.64 3.89 1.25
CA HIS A 82 4.04 5.19 1.57
C HIS A 82 2.63 5.09 2.18
N SER A 83 2.11 3.89 2.42
CA SER A 83 0.78 3.72 3.03
C SER A 83 0.87 3.70 4.55
N THR A 84 0.31 4.73 5.20
CA THR A 84 0.23 4.81 6.66
C THR A 84 -0.46 3.58 7.28
N HIS A 85 -1.51 3.05 6.64
CA HIS A 85 -2.21 1.85 7.12
C HIS A 85 -1.30 0.62 7.13
N PHE A 86 -0.50 0.42 6.08
CA PHE A 86 0.43 -0.70 6.00
C PHE A 86 1.62 -0.51 6.95
N SER A 87 2.18 0.70 7.03
CA SER A 87 3.29 0.97 7.95
C SER A 87 2.89 0.77 9.41
N ILE A 88 1.69 1.19 9.82
CA ILE A 88 1.18 0.92 11.18
C ILE A 88 0.94 -0.58 11.39
N LEU A 89 0.35 -1.27 10.42
CA LEU A 89 0.09 -2.72 10.50
C LEU A 89 1.40 -3.51 10.70
N GLU A 90 2.44 -3.18 9.95
CA GLU A 90 3.75 -3.80 10.06
C GLU A 90 4.47 -3.43 11.35
N PHE A 91 4.40 -2.17 11.78
CA PHE A 91 4.96 -1.77 13.07
C PHE A 91 4.36 -2.60 14.20
N ILE A 92 3.04 -2.80 14.19
CA ILE A 92 2.34 -3.63 15.19
C ILE A 92 2.78 -5.09 15.11
N PHE A 93 2.98 -5.63 13.90
CA PHE A 93 3.49 -6.99 13.71
C PHE A 93 4.85 -7.21 14.38
N PHE A 94 5.76 -6.24 14.28
CA PHE A 94 7.09 -6.33 14.91
C PHE A 94 7.12 -5.94 16.39
N ASN A 95 6.10 -5.23 16.89
CA ASN A 95 6.09 -4.64 18.23
C ASN A 95 4.89 -5.11 19.06
N GLU A 96 4.66 -6.42 19.10
CA GLU A 96 3.63 -7.00 19.96
C GLU A 96 3.86 -6.64 21.44
N GLY A 97 2.79 -6.31 22.14
CA GLY A 97 2.82 -5.93 23.55
C GLY A 97 3.29 -4.50 23.83
N CYS A 98 3.65 -3.71 22.81
CA CYS A 98 3.97 -2.29 23.00
C CYS A 98 2.76 -1.47 23.49
N GLN A 99 3.02 -0.25 23.95
CA GLN A 99 1.94 0.68 24.32
C GLN A 99 1.35 1.31 23.06
N ALA A 100 0.02 1.44 22.99
CA ALA A 100 -0.64 2.13 21.87
C ALA A 100 -0.15 3.58 21.69
N GLU A 101 0.30 4.21 22.78
CA GLU A 101 0.92 5.54 22.76
C GLU A 101 2.26 5.58 22.01
N SER A 102 3.03 4.49 22.04
CA SER A 102 4.25 4.35 21.23
C SER A 102 3.93 4.41 19.74
N ILE A 103 2.84 3.78 19.30
CA ILE A 103 2.38 3.84 17.90
C ILE A 103 1.96 5.28 17.54
N CYS A 104 1.23 5.95 18.43
CA CYS A 104 0.83 7.34 18.22
C CYS A 104 2.05 8.26 18.04
N LYS A 105 3.08 8.06 18.86
CA LYS A 105 4.33 8.82 18.82
C LYS A 105 5.12 8.54 17.55
N GLU A 106 5.28 7.28 17.17
CA GLU A 106 6.04 6.86 15.98
C GLU A 106 5.44 7.45 14.70
N PHE A 107 4.11 7.43 14.57
CA PHE A 107 3.42 7.89 13.37
C PHE A 107 2.92 9.33 13.44
N TYR A 108 3.25 10.07 14.51
CA TYR A 108 2.81 11.46 14.74
C TYR A 108 1.29 11.66 14.63
N ILE A 109 0.51 10.73 15.19
CA ILE A 109 -0.97 10.75 15.14
C ILE A 109 -1.59 10.79 16.54
N SER A 110 -2.82 11.31 16.62
CA SER A 110 -3.61 11.22 17.86
C SER A 110 -4.09 9.79 18.13
N SER A 111 -4.37 9.47 19.39
CA SER A 111 -5.00 8.21 19.78
C SER A 111 -6.32 7.96 19.02
N SER A 112 -7.19 8.97 18.94
CA SER A 112 -8.44 8.88 18.16
C SER A 112 -8.21 8.54 16.68
N SER A 113 -7.13 9.05 16.07
CA SER A 113 -6.76 8.75 14.69
C SER A 113 -6.26 7.31 14.56
N LEU A 114 -5.44 6.85 15.51
CA LEU A 114 -4.97 5.46 15.56
C LEU A 114 -6.15 4.48 15.63
N TYR A 115 -7.08 4.66 16.57
CA TYR A 115 -8.27 3.80 16.69
C TYR A 115 -9.10 3.77 15.40
N ARG A 116 -9.27 4.91 14.73
CA ARG A 116 -9.97 4.98 13.44
C ARG A 116 -9.23 4.22 12.34
N ILE A 117 -7.89 4.33 12.28
CA ILE A 117 -7.06 3.59 11.32
C ILE A 117 -7.18 2.08 11.59
N ILE A 118 -7.00 1.63 12.83
CA ILE A 118 -7.12 0.21 13.19
C ILE A 118 -8.51 -0.34 12.86
N SER A 119 -9.57 0.42 13.15
CA SER A 119 -10.94 0.04 12.76
C SER A 119 -11.10 -0.15 11.25
N GLN A 120 -10.51 0.73 10.43
CA GLN A 120 -10.52 0.59 8.98
C GLN A 120 -9.71 -0.62 8.51
N ILE A 121 -8.53 -0.85 9.09
CA ILE A 121 -7.69 -2.01 8.78
C ILE A 121 -8.44 -3.30 9.06
N ASN A 122 -8.97 -3.46 10.28
CA ASN A 122 -9.72 -4.65 10.70
C ASN A 122 -10.94 -4.88 9.79
N LYS A 123 -11.66 -3.82 9.41
CA LYS A 123 -12.80 -3.93 8.49
C LYS A 123 -12.39 -4.48 7.12
N VAL A 124 -11.24 -4.09 6.60
CA VAL A 124 -10.75 -4.57 5.30
C VAL A 124 -10.21 -5.99 5.40
N ILE A 125 -9.38 -6.28 6.42
CA ILE A 125 -8.80 -7.61 6.64
C ILE A 125 -9.89 -8.68 6.76
N LYS A 126 -10.94 -8.40 7.55
CA LYS A 126 -12.07 -9.33 7.78
C LYS A 126 -12.83 -9.74 6.51
N LYS A 127 -12.67 -9.03 5.39
CA LYS A 127 -13.26 -9.44 4.10
C LYS A 127 -12.64 -10.72 3.54
N GLN A 128 -11.38 -11.01 3.87
CA GLN A 128 -10.59 -12.10 3.27
C GLN A 128 -9.90 -12.99 4.30
N PHE A 129 -9.59 -12.47 5.49
CA PHE A 129 -8.82 -13.17 6.51
C PHE A 129 -9.52 -13.09 7.87
N GLN A 130 -9.42 -14.15 8.67
CA GLN A 130 -10.10 -14.25 9.97
C GLN A 130 -9.19 -13.79 11.12
N PHE A 131 -8.64 -12.58 11.04
CA PHE A 131 -7.87 -11.97 12.13
C PHE A 131 -8.12 -10.47 12.26
N GLU A 132 -7.69 -9.90 13.37
CA GLU A 132 -7.78 -8.47 13.66
C GLU A 132 -6.65 -7.98 14.56
N ILE A 133 -6.45 -6.67 14.58
CA ILE A 133 -5.54 -5.98 15.48
C ILE A 133 -6.31 -5.54 16.74
N SER A 134 -5.76 -5.85 17.90
CA SER A 134 -6.14 -5.26 19.20
C SER A 134 -5.13 -4.19 19.61
N LEU A 135 -5.59 -3.15 20.30
CA LEU A 135 -4.73 -2.13 20.91
C LEU A 135 -4.62 -2.25 22.45
N THR A 136 -5.37 -3.18 23.05
CA THR A 136 -5.40 -3.41 24.50
C THR A 136 -5.44 -4.92 24.83
N PRO A 137 -4.28 -5.59 24.96
CA PRO A 137 -2.94 -5.10 24.62
C PRO A 137 -2.75 -4.97 23.10
N VAL A 138 -1.65 -4.34 22.66
CA VAL A 138 -1.29 -4.26 21.24
C VAL A 138 -0.86 -5.65 20.76
N GLN A 139 -1.67 -6.27 19.91
CA GLN A 139 -1.41 -7.62 19.38
C GLN A 139 -2.28 -7.89 18.14
N ILE A 140 -1.91 -8.92 17.37
CA ILE A 140 -2.69 -9.41 16.23
C ILE A 140 -3.28 -10.77 16.62
N ILE A 141 -4.60 -10.89 16.59
CA ILE A 141 -5.32 -12.06 17.11
C ILE A 141 -6.30 -12.62 16.08
N GLY A 142 -6.53 -13.93 16.13
CA GLY A 142 -7.49 -14.62 15.27
C GLY A 142 -6.94 -15.93 14.72
N ASN A 143 -7.26 -16.25 13.47
CA ASN A 143 -6.80 -17.43 12.78
C ASN A 143 -5.30 -17.32 12.47
N GLU A 144 -4.49 -18.09 13.19
CA GLU A 144 -3.03 -18.09 13.08
C GLU A 144 -2.52 -18.39 11.67
N ARG A 145 -3.17 -19.29 10.93
CA ARG A 145 -2.78 -19.60 9.55
C ARG A 145 -2.97 -18.40 8.64
N ASP A 146 -4.08 -17.70 8.80
CA ASP A 146 -4.40 -16.51 8.02
C ASP A 146 -3.43 -15.36 8.33
N ILE A 147 -3.06 -15.18 9.62
CA ILE A 147 -2.06 -14.19 10.05
C ILE A 147 -0.72 -14.48 9.37
N ARG A 148 -0.22 -15.71 9.50
CA ARG A 148 1.08 -16.11 8.90
C ARG A 148 1.10 -15.95 7.40
N TYR A 149 0.05 -16.42 6.72
CA TYR A 149 -0.06 -16.29 5.27
C TYR A 149 -0.08 -14.81 4.85
N PHE A 150 -0.89 -14.00 5.52
CA PHE A 150 -1.01 -12.57 5.22
C PHE A 150 0.35 -11.87 5.32
N PHE A 151 1.06 -12.02 6.43
CA PHE A 151 2.32 -11.31 6.64
C PHE A 151 3.45 -11.84 5.77
N ALA A 152 3.56 -13.16 5.56
CA ALA A 152 4.54 -13.72 4.63
C ALA A 152 4.34 -13.17 3.21
N GLN A 153 3.09 -13.14 2.73
CA GLN A 153 2.76 -12.56 1.43
C GLN A 153 3.05 -11.05 1.39
N TYR A 154 2.66 -10.31 2.43
CA TYR A 154 2.91 -8.88 2.55
C TYR A 154 4.40 -8.53 2.44
N PHE A 155 5.26 -9.24 3.18
CA PHE A 155 6.71 -9.00 3.11
C PHE A 155 7.27 -9.33 1.73
N SER A 156 6.78 -10.39 1.08
CA SER A 156 7.19 -10.73 -0.29
C SER A 156 6.76 -9.72 -1.35
N GLU A 157 5.69 -8.94 -1.11
CA GLU A 157 5.21 -7.92 -2.05
C GLU A 157 5.76 -6.52 -1.78
N LYS A 158 6.11 -6.23 -0.51
CA LYS A 158 6.60 -4.90 -0.09
C LYS A 158 8.11 -4.72 -0.24
N TYR A 159 8.87 -5.80 -0.11
CA TYR A 159 10.33 -5.80 -0.11
C TYR A 159 10.87 -6.53 -1.33
N TYR A 160 11.94 -5.98 -1.91
CA TYR A 160 12.59 -6.59 -3.05
C TYR A 160 13.19 -7.92 -2.63
N PHE A 161 13.38 -8.82 -3.60
CA PHE A 161 13.88 -10.17 -3.37
C PHE A 161 15.17 -10.26 -2.51
N LEU A 162 16.05 -9.25 -2.61
CA LEU A 162 17.32 -9.20 -1.88
C LEU A 162 17.25 -8.43 -0.55
N GLU A 163 16.13 -7.80 -0.22
CA GLU A 163 15.94 -7.08 1.04
C GLU A 163 15.60 -8.05 2.19
N TRP A 164 16.18 -7.81 3.37
CA TRP A 164 15.87 -8.56 4.59
C TRP A 164 15.42 -7.61 5.71
N PRO A 165 14.10 -7.36 5.84
CA PRO A 165 13.58 -6.32 6.75
C PRO A 165 13.43 -6.76 8.22
N PHE A 166 13.89 -7.95 8.56
CA PHE A 166 13.64 -8.56 9.86
C PHE A 166 14.79 -8.27 10.84
N GLU A 167 14.83 -7.07 11.43
CA GLU A 167 15.94 -6.64 12.31
C GLU A 167 16.17 -7.57 13.52
N ASN A 168 15.11 -8.17 14.05
CA ASN A 168 15.20 -9.07 15.20
C ASN A 168 15.65 -10.50 14.84
N PHE A 169 15.74 -10.84 13.55
CA PHE A 169 16.06 -12.19 13.09
C PHE A 169 17.09 -12.13 11.97
N SER A 170 18.31 -12.62 12.21
CA SER A 170 19.29 -12.77 11.13
C SER A 170 18.79 -13.76 10.06
N SER A 171 19.16 -13.52 8.80
CA SER A 171 18.95 -14.49 7.73
C SER A 171 19.86 -15.71 7.85
N GLU A 172 20.98 -15.58 8.58
CA GLU A 172 21.82 -16.70 8.98
C GLU A 172 21.23 -17.39 10.22
N PRO A 173 21.16 -18.73 10.25
CA PRO A 173 20.69 -19.46 11.42
C PRO A 173 21.51 -19.11 12.66
N LEU A 174 20.85 -19.01 13.82
CA LEU A 174 21.53 -18.98 15.11
C LEU A 174 22.32 -20.29 15.25
N SER A 175 23.65 -20.16 15.27
CA SER A 175 24.62 -21.26 15.47
C SER A 175 24.44 -21.94 16.81
#